data_AF-A0A383D3L8-F1
#
_entry.id   AF-A0A383D3L8-F1
#
_cell.length_a   1.000
_cell.length_b   1.000
_cell.length_c   1.000
_cell.angle_alpha   90.00
_cell.angle_beta   90.00
_cell.angle_gamma   90.00
#
_symmetry.space_group_name_H-M   'P 1'
#
loop_
_entity.id
_entity.type
_entity.pdbx_description
1 polymer ?
#
loop_
_entity_poly.entity_id
_entity_poly.type
_entity_poly.pdbx_seq_one_letter_code
_entity_poly.pdbx_strand_id
1 'polypeptide(L)'
;MSEEEKDQLGDLPPGELQDQLSTTQHSVTIGQQEIHYTVTAGTIVLKEEQEKDSKSDGEKAKASVFFVAYMLDDAGDTAKRPITFSFNGGPGSSSVWLHLGVLGPRRVETDQQGNLLQPPYQLVENQYSVLDQTDLVFIDPISTGCSRVVQGEEAKQFHGFKKD
;
A
#
# COMPACT_ATOMS: atom_id res chain seq x y z
N MET A 1 0.05 25.27 6.87
CA MET A 1 1.02 24.17 6.90
C MET A 1 2.16 24.61 5.99
N SER A 2 3.29 24.98 6.59
CA SER A 2 4.46 25.47 5.85
C SER A 2 5.16 24.30 5.15
N GLU A 3 5.95 24.63 4.12
CA GLU A 3 6.76 23.65 3.38
C GLU A 3 7.75 22.90 4.29
N GLU A 4 8.09 23.46 5.45
CA GLU A 4 8.99 22.87 6.47
C GLU A 4 8.37 21.71 7.27
N GLU A 5 7.04 21.56 7.33
CA GLU A 5 6.40 20.46 8.08
C GLU A 5 6.32 19.15 7.29
N LYS A 6 6.62 19.16 5.98
CA LYS A 6 6.67 17.93 5.17
C LYS A 6 7.94 17.10 5.38
N ASP A 7 8.99 17.67 5.96
CA ASP A 7 10.32 17.05 6.11
C ASP A 7 10.49 16.17 7.37
N GLN A 8 9.44 15.99 8.19
CA GLN A 8 9.54 15.26 9.46
C GLN A 8 9.10 13.78 9.43
N LEU A 9 8.88 13.18 8.27
CA LEU A 9 8.89 11.71 8.16
C LEU A 9 10.21 11.25 7.54
N GLY A 10 11.23 11.23 8.39
CA GLY A 10 12.64 11.06 8.01
C GLY A 10 12.95 9.75 7.27
N ASP A 11 14.00 9.83 6.46
CA ASP A 11 14.54 8.73 5.66
C ASP A 11 14.93 7.51 6.51
N LEU A 12 14.91 6.34 5.88
CA LEU A 12 15.28 5.09 6.53
C LEU A 12 16.80 5.01 6.73
N PRO A 13 17.30 4.52 7.88
CA PRO A 13 18.73 4.44 8.12
C PRO A 13 19.43 3.52 7.09
N PRO A 14 20.71 3.76 6.73
CA PRO A 14 21.43 3.05 5.65
C PRO A 14 21.79 1.58 5.94
N GLY A 15 21.25 0.96 6.99
CA GLY A 15 21.56 -0.42 7.36
C GLY A 15 20.97 -1.45 6.39
N GLU A 16 21.18 -2.74 6.67
CA GLU A 16 20.48 -3.82 5.95
C GLU A 16 18.97 -3.72 6.21
N LEU A 17 18.29 -2.94 5.38
CA LEU A 17 16.84 -2.89 5.39
C LEU A 17 16.31 -4.24 4.93
N GLN A 18 15.35 -4.74 5.69
CA GLN A 18 14.65 -5.99 5.41
C GLN A 18 13.17 -5.71 5.27
N ASP A 19 12.48 -6.59 4.55
CA ASP A 19 11.04 -6.55 4.45
C ASP A 19 10.42 -6.69 5.85
N GLN A 20 9.41 -5.88 6.14
CA GLN A 20 8.67 -5.92 7.39
C GLN A 20 7.24 -6.26 7.07
N LEU A 21 6.82 -7.49 7.36
CA LEU A 21 5.51 -8.01 7.01
C LEU A 21 4.73 -8.40 8.26
N SER A 22 3.44 -8.09 8.29
CA SER A 22 2.48 -8.52 9.29
C SER A 22 1.29 -9.16 8.60
N THR A 23 0.99 -10.41 8.95
CA THR A 23 -0.12 -11.17 8.38
C THR A 23 -1.19 -11.42 9.44
N THR A 24 -2.45 -11.18 9.08
CA THR A 24 -3.62 -11.38 9.94
C THR A 24 -4.78 -11.98 9.15
N GLN A 25 -5.69 -12.70 9.81
CA GLN A 25 -6.86 -13.32 9.18
C GLN A 25 -8.14 -12.68 9.71
N HIS A 26 -9.12 -12.48 8.84
CA HIS A 26 -10.37 -11.78 9.14
C HIS A 26 -11.53 -12.36 8.33
N SER A 27 -12.75 -11.92 8.65
CA SER A 27 -13.92 -12.09 7.80
C SER A 27 -14.68 -10.78 7.61
N VAL A 28 -15.49 -10.74 6.55
CA VAL A 28 -16.42 -9.65 6.25
C VAL A 28 -17.63 -10.19 5.51
N THR A 29 -18.78 -9.54 5.66
CA THR A 29 -19.94 -9.78 4.78
C THR A 29 -19.92 -8.85 3.56
N ILE A 30 -19.84 -9.42 2.36
CA ILE A 30 -20.01 -8.69 1.09
C ILE A 30 -21.34 -9.14 0.46
N GLY A 31 -22.23 -8.19 0.20
CA GLY A 31 -23.62 -8.50 -0.16
C GLY A 31 -24.32 -9.32 0.93
N GLN A 32 -24.53 -10.62 0.67
CA GLN A 32 -25.15 -11.57 1.62
C GLN A 32 -24.23 -12.76 1.94
N GLN A 33 -22.96 -12.68 1.53
CA GLN A 33 -22.00 -13.76 1.71
C GLN A 33 -20.91 -13.32 2.69
N GLU A 34 -20.73 -14.10 3.76
CA GLU A 34 -19.53 -13.99 4.58
C GLU A 34 -18.36 -14.61 3.81
N ILE A 35 -17.24 -13.89 3.78
CA ILE A 35 -15.99 -14.36 3.21
C ILE A 35 -14.86 -14.26 4.24
N HIS A 36 -13.94 -15.22 4.19
CA HIS A 36 -12.71 -15.23 4.98
C HIS A 36 -11.53 -14.80 4.11
N TYR A 37 -10.66 -13.96 4.67
CA TYR A 37 -9.52 -13.43 3.94
C TYR A 37 -8.30 -13.22 4.84
N THR A 38 -7.13 -13.40 4.24
CA THR A 38 -5.85 -13.11 4.83
C THR A 38 -5.36 -11.74 4.37
N VAL A 39 -4.89 -10.92 5.31
CA VAL A 39 -4.29 -9.60 5.06
C VAL A 39 -2.81 -9.65 5.38
N THR A 40 -1.99 -9.28 4.41
CA THR A 40 -0.56 -9.02 4.62
C THR A 40 -0.30 -7.53 4.42
N ALA A 41 0.10 -6.84 5.48
CA ALA A 41 0.48 -5.43 5.44
C ALA A 41 1.94 -5.29 5.83
N GLY A 42 2.65 -4.37 5.20
CA GLY A 42 4.07 -4.25 5.47
C GLY A 42 4.82 -3.43 4.45
N THR A 43 6.14 -3.47 4.54
CA THR A 43 7.03 -2.82 3.59
C THR A 43 7.96 -3.80 2.90
N ILE A 44 8.16 -3.61 1.59
CA ILE A 44 9.14 -4.34 0.78
C ILE A 44 10.28 -3.39 0.40
N VAL A 45 11.52 -3.86 0.56
CA VAL A 45 12.72 -3.10 0.22
C VAL A 45 12.99 -3.17 -1.28
N LEU A 46 13.00 -2.01 -1.93
CA LEU A 46 13.47 -1.88 -3.31
C LEU A 46 15.00 -1.80 -3.32
N LYS A 47 15.63 -2.72 -4.03
CA LYS A 47 17.08 -2.76 -4.24
C LYS A 47 17.40 -2.51 -5.70
N GLU A 48 18.58 -1.95 -5.94
CA GLU A 48 19.12 -1.73 -7.28
C GLU A 48 20.58 -2.18 -7.32
N GLU A 49 20.95 -2.88 -8.39
CA GLU A 49 22.34 -3.26 -8.63
C GLU A 49 23.16 -2.03 -9.02
N GLN A 50 24.27 -1.79 -8.31
CA GLN A 50 25.23 -0.77 -8.74
C GLN A 50 26.35 -1.40 -9.54
N GLU A 51 26.46 -0.97 -10.80
CA GLU A 51 27.66 -1.21 -11.59
C GLU A 51 28.59 0.00 -11.51
N LYS A 52 29.84 -0.24 -11.13
CA LYS A 52 30.90 0.75 -11.19
C LYS A 52 32.11 0.14 -11.90
N ASP A 53 32.57 0.80 -12.96
CA ASP A 53 33.73 0.37 -13.75
C ASP A 53 33.63 -1.10 -14.25
N SER A 54 32.44 -1.49 -14.74
CA SER A 54 32.13 -2.85 -15.22
C SER A 54 32.31 -3.96 -14.18
N LYS A 55 32.21 -3.61 -12.89
CA LYS A 55 32.09 -4.56 -11.78
C LYS A 55 30.79 -4.27 -11.03
N SER A 56 30.04 -5.33 -10.74
CA SER A 56 28.87 -5.26 -9.85
C SER A 56 29.37 -5.16 -8.41
N ASP A 57 28.96 -4.08 -7.71
CA ASP A 57 29.17 -3.88 -6.27
C ASP A 57 28.02 -4.51 -5.43
N GLY A 58 27.11 -5.24 -6.09
CA GLY A 58 25.95 -5.88 -5.48
C GLY A 58 24.70 -4.99 -5.41
N GLU A 59 23.61 -5.56 -4.89
CA GLU A 59 22.33 -4.88 -4.71
C GLU A 59 22.35 -3.94 -3.49
N LYS A 60 22.05 -2.66 -3.71
CA LYS A 60 21.91 -1.67 -2.64
C LYS A 60 20.44 -1.33 -2.42
N ALA A 61 19.99 -1.29 -1.17
CA ALA A 61 18.67 -0.80 -0.82
C ALA A 61 18.52 0.70 -1.19
N LYS A 62 17.42 1.03 -1.85
CA LYS A 62 17.14 2.38 -2.38
C LYS A 62 15.89 3.02 -1.78
N ALA A 63 14.87 2.20 -1.53
CA ALA A 63 13.63 2.65 -0.92
C ALA A 63 12.88 1.48 -0.26
N SER A 64 11.81 1.80 0.45
CA SER A 64 10.89 0.86 1.06
C SER A 64 9.46 1.23 0.66
N VAL A 65 8.74 0.27 0.09
CA VAL A 65 7.36 0.44 -0.41
C VAL A 65 6.41 -0.22 0.55
N PHE A 66 5.52 0.56 1.15
CA PHE A 66 4.41 0.06 1.94
C PHE A 66 3.27 -0.45 1.06
N PHE A 67 2.68 -1.56 1.48
CA PHE A 67 1.52 -2.15 0.85
C PHE A 67 0.58 -2.80 1.87
N VAL A 68 -0.67 -3.00 1.45
CA VAL A 68 -1.65 -3.85 2.12
C VAL A 68 -2.29 -4.78 1.08
N ALA A 69 -2.10 -6.08 1.25
CA ALA A 69 -2.63 -7.11 0.37
C ALA A 69 -3.73 -7.90 1.06
N TYR A 70 -4.88 -8.06 0.40
CA TYR A 70 -6.03 -8.85 0.81
C TYR A 70 -6.19 -10.03 -0.15
N MET A 71 -6.08 -11.24 0.39
CA MET A 71 -6.22 -12.49 -0.34
C MET A 71 -7.41 -13.26 0.19
N LEU A 72 -8.34 -13.65 -0.69
CA LEU A 72 -9.47 -14.50 -0.33
C LEU A 72 -8.97 -15.91 0.00
N ASP A 73 -9.32 -16.44 1.18
CA ASP A 73 -8.76 -17.73 1.65
C ASP A 73 -9.29 -18.92 0.82
N ASP A 74 -10.58 -18.94 0.51
CA ASP A 74 -11.26 -20.02 -0.21
C ASP A 74 -11.50 -19.67 -1.70
N ALA A 75 -10.49 -19.09 -2.35
CA ALA A 75 -10.55 -18.59 -3.73
C ALA A 75 -10.78 -19.65 -4.83
N GLY A 76 -10.76 -20.95 -4.50
CA GLY A 76 -10.84 -22.03 -5.48
C GLY A 76 -9.56 -22.12 -6.32
N ASP A 77 -9.69 -22.02 -7.66
CA ASP A 77 -8.54 -22.06 -8.57
C ASP A 77 -7.81 -20.71 -8.59
N THR A 78 -6.81 -20.57 -7.72
CA THR A 78 -6.02 -19.33 -7.56
C THR A 78 -5.30 -18.90 -8.83
N ALA A 79 -5.01 -19.82 -9.75
CA ALA A 79 -4.37 -19.49 -11.04
C ALA A 79 -5.30 -18.71 -11.99
N LYS A 80 -6.62 -18.76 -11.76
CA LYS A 80 -7.62 -18.03 -12.56
C LYS A 80 -8.16 -16.78 -11.86
N ARG A 81 -7.89 -16.62 -10.57
CA ARG A 81 -8.38 -15.48 -9.80
C ARG A 81 -7.51 -14.25 -10.09
N PRO A 82 -8.10 -13.11 -10.48
CA PRO A 82 -7.33 -11.91 -10.76
C PRO A 82 -6.79 -11.27 -9.47
N ILE A 83 -5.71 -10.51 -9.64
CA ILE A 83 -5.17 -9.61 -8.62
C ILE A 83 -5.31 -8.19 -9.14
N THR A 84 -5.89 -7.32 -8.34
CA THR A 84 -6.05 -5.90 -8.63
C THR A 84 -5.05 -5.10 -7.81
N PHE A 85 -4.11 -4.46 -8.51
CA PHE A 85 -3.19 -3.50 -7.93
C PHE A 85 -3.81 -2.10 -7.95
N SER A 86 -3.90 -1.47 -6.79
CA SER A 86 -4.52 -0.16 -6.60
C SER A 86 -3.48 0.86 -6.17
N PHE A 87 -3.38 1.93 -6.96
CA PHE A 87 -2.53 3.09 -6.71
C PHE A 87 -3.43 4.31 -6.67
N ASN A 88 -3.27 5.15 -5.63
CA ASN A 88 -4.01 6.39 -5.61
C ASN A 88 -3.43 7.40 -6.61
N GLY A 89 -4.28 8.34 -7.03
CA GLY A 89 -3.91 9.42 -7.94
C GLY A 89 -3.32 10.66 -7.23
N GLY A 90 -2.94 11.64 -8.04
CA GLY A 90 -2.27 12.86 -7.59
C GLY A 90 -0.82 12.60 -7.11
N PRO A 91 0.07 13.61 -7.14
CA PRO A 91 1.38 13.45 -6.53
C PRO A 91 1.26 13.48 -5.00
N GLY A 92 1.84 12.51 -4.31
CA GLY A 92 1.95 12.53 -2.85
C GLY A 92 0.81 11.86 -2.08
N SER A 93 -0.19 11.27 -2.75
CA SER A 93 -1.37 10.71 -2.08
C SER A 93 -1.20 9.22 -1.72
N SER A 94 -1.53 8.86 -0.49
CA SER A 94 -1.54 7.46 -0.04
C SER A 94 -2.69 6.67 -0.66
N SER A 95 -2.50 5.37 -0.82
CA SER A 95 -3.49 4.37 -1.19
C SER A 95 -4.68 4.27 -0.21
N VAL A 96 -4.56 4.84 1.00
CA VAL A 96 -5.60 4.82 2.05
C VAL A 96 -6.98 5.28 1.55
N TRP A 97 -7.04 6.20 0.59
CA TRP A 97 -8.31 6.68 0.04
C TRP A 97 -9.05 5.63 -0.78
N LEU A 98 -8.33 4.87 -1.61
CA LEU A 98 -8.93 3.76 -2.36
C LEU A 98 -9.14 2.55 -1.44
N HIS A 99 -8.28 2.38 -0.45
CA HIS A 99 -8.36 1.32 0.54
C HIS A 99 -9.60 1.45 1.45
N LEU A 100 -9.74 2.55 2.17
CA LEU A 100 -10.80 2.76 3.17
C LEU A 100 -11.97 3.61 2.67
N GLY A 101 -11.93 4.08 1.42
CA GLY A 101 -13.00 4.86 0.81
C GLY A 101 -13.71 4.15 -0.34
N VAL A 102 -13.10 3.15 -0.98
CA VAL A 102 -13.63 2.57 -2.23
C VAL A 102 -13.60 1.04 -2.25
N LEU A 103 -12.42 0.43 -2.36
CA LEU A 103 -12.26 -0.96 -2.78
C LEU A 103 -12.13 -1.96 -1.62
N GLY A 104 -11.53 -1.54 -0.50
CA GLY A 104 -11.17 -2.45 0.59
C GLY A 104 -12.39 -3.09 1.27
N PRO A 105 -12.18 -4.19 2.01
CA PRO A 105 -13.28 -4.93 2.67
C PRO A 105 -13.96 -4.13 3.78
N ARG A 106 -13.30 -3.10 4.32
CA ARG A 106 -13.88 -2.16 5.28
C ARG A 106 -13.66 -0.74 4.79
N ARG A 107 -14.58 0.14 5.15
CA ARG A 107 -14.54 1.56 4.80
C ARG A 107 -14.84 2.45 5.99
N VAL A 108 -14.43 3.71 5.90
CA VAL A 108 -14.86 4.74 6.85
C VAL A 108 -16.37 4.96 6.69
N GLU A 109 -17.06 5.05 7.82
CA GLU A 109 -18.48 5.37 7.83
C GLU A 109 -18.71 6.84 7.44
N THR A 110 -19.66 7.06 6.54
CA THR A 110 -20.03 8.36 5.99
C THR A 110 -21.54 8.50 5.96
N ASP A 111 -22.03 9.74 5.89
CA ASP A 111 -23.42 10.00 5.56
C ASP A 111 -23.73 9.65 4.08
N GLN A 112 -24.99 9.83 3.68
CA GLN A 112 -25.46 9.55 2.31
C GLN A 112 -24.82 10.46 1.25
N GLN A 113 -24.25 11.60 1.64
CA GLN A 113 -23.57 12.54 0.77
C GLN A 113 -22.05 12.29 0.72
N GLY A 114 -21.56 11.31 1.49
CA GLY A 114 -20.13 10.98 1.58
C GLY A 114 -19.36 11.85 2.57
N ASN A 115 -20.02 12.66 3.40
CA ASN A 115 -19.33 13.42 4.44
C ASN A 115 -19.00 12.53 5.63
N LEU A 116 -17.90 12.87 6.31
CA LEU A 116 -17.52 12.22 7.56
C LEU A 116 -18.55 12.52 8.65
N LEU A 117 -18.91 11.48 9.41
CA LEU A 117 -19.73 11.62 10.61
C LEU A 117 -18.96 12.33 11.73
N GLN A 118 -19.69 12.83 12.74
CA GLN A 118 -19.04 13.36 13.95
C GLN A 118 -18.33 12.23 14.72
N PRO A 119 -17.22 12.50 15.41
CA PRO A 119 -16.55 11.51 16.25
C PRO A 119 -17.49 10.85 17.28
N PRO A 120 -17.28 9.57 17.64
CA PRO A 120 -16.15 8.72 17.26
C PRO A 120 -16.28 8.12 15.84
N TYR A 121 -15.22 8.20 15.04
CA TYR A 121 -15.17 7.61 13.71
C TYR A 121 -15.16 6.08 13.76
N GLN A 122 -15.79 5.44 12.78
CA GLN A 122 -15.91 3.99 12.72
C GLN A 122 -15.50 3.46 11.35
N LEU A 123 -15.00 2.22 11.36
CA LEU A 123 -14.88 1.39 10.17
C LEU A 123 -16.08 0.44 10.13
N VAL A 124 -16.77 0.43 9.00
CA VAL A 124 -17.88 -0.47 8.73
C VAL A 124 -17.50 -1.44 7.61
N GLU A 125 -18.20 -2.58 7.55
CA GLU A 125 -18.05 -3.52 6.43
C GLU A 125 -18.41 -2.83 5.12
N ASN A 126 -17.59 -3.05 4.08
CA ASN A 126 -17.86 -2.55 2.76
C ASN A 126 -18.59 -3.62 1.95
N GLN A 127 -19.92 -3.56 1.97
CA GLN A 127 -20.77 -4.48 1.20
C GLN A 127 -20.58 -4.38 -0.33
N TYR A 128 -19.86 -3.36 -0.80
CA TYR A 128 -19.54 -3.11 -2.21
C TYR A 128 -18.07 -3.40 -2.54
N SER A 129 -17.30 -3.96 -1.61
CA SER A 129 -15.92 -4.37 -1.89
C SER A 129 -15.90 -5.41 -3.01
N VAL A 130 -14.88 -5.33 -3.85
CA VAL A 130 -14.66 -6.28 -4.96
C VAL A 130 -13.80 -7.47 -4.54
N LEU A 131 -13.53 -7.63 -3.23
CA LEU A 131 -12.72 -8.74 -2.71
C LEU A 131 -13.38 -10.11 -2.95
N ASP A 132 -14.67 -10.19 -3.22
CA ASP A 132 -15.31 -11.43 -3.65
C ASP A 132 -14.87 -11.85 -5.08
N GLN A 133 -14.46 -10.90 -5.92
CA GLN A 133 -14.14 -11.10 -7.32
C GLN A 133 -12.64 -11.09 -7.64
N THR A 134 -11.83 -10.37 -6.87
CA THR A 134 -10.38 -10.20 -7.09
C THR A 134 -9.66 -10.08 -5.76
N ASP A 135 -8.42 -10.53 -5.71
CA ASP A 135 -7.54 -10.15 -4.60
C ASP A 135 -7.11 -8.69 -4.79
N LEU A 136 -6.85 -7.99 -3.68
CA LEU A 136 -6.60 -6.54 -3.68
C LEU A 136 -5.22 -6.25 -3.11
N VAL A 137 -4.42 -5.45 -3.82
CA VAL A 137 -3.12 -4.98 -3.34
C VAL A 137 -3.09 -3.45 -3.42
N PHE A 138 -3.10 -2.80 -2.28
CA PHE A 138 -2.95 -1.35 -2.14
C PHE A 138 -1.48 -1.01 -1.99
N ILE A 139 -0.96 -0.11 -2.83
CA ILE A 139 0.46 0.27 -2.82
C ILE A 139 0.57 1.77 -2.62
N ASP A 140 1.35 2.18 -1.64
CA ASP A 140 1.76 3.57 -1.47
C ASP A 140 2.99 3.85 -2.35
N PRO A 141 2.91 4.76 -3.34
CA PRO A 141 4.10 5.23 -4.06
C PRO A 141 5.17 5.78 -3.11
N ILE A 142 6.44 5.78 -3.55
CA ILE A 142 7.54 6.33 -2.76
C ILE A 142 7.24 7.78 -2.36
N SER A 143 7.49 8.10 -1.09
CA SER A 143 7.18 9.38 -0.44
C SER A 143 5.70 9.62 -0.10
N THR A 144 4.84 8.61 -0.22
CA THR A 144 3.42 8.67 0.21
C THR A 144 3.16 7.69 1.34
N GLY A 145 2.14 7.97 2.17
CA GLY A 145 1.69 7.09 3.26
C GLY A 145 2.86 6.57 4.09
N CYS A 146 3.12 5.26 4.08
CA CYS A 146 4.22 4.63 4.83
C CYS A 146 5.47 4.30 3.99
N SER A 147 5.51 4.64 2.70
CA SER A 147 6.66 4.39 1.81
C SER A 147 7.75 5.47 1.95
N ARG A 148 9.01 5.06 2.08
CA ARG A 148 10.15 5.95 2.36
C ARG A 148 11.35 5.65 1.47
N VAL A 149 12.20 6.65 1.23
CA VAL A 149 13.55 6.43 0.67
C VAL A 149 14.55 6.08 1.76
N VAL A 150 15.66 5.48 1.36
CA VAL A 150 16.81 5.28 2.24
C VAL A 150 17.57 6.59 2.40
N GLN A 151 18.14 6.82 3.57
CA GLN A 151 18.92 8.01 3.90
C GLN A 151 20.08 8.16 2.92
N GLY A 152 20.17 9.35 2.31
CA GLY A 152 21.17 9.66 1.28
C GLY A 152 20.76 9.26 -0.14
N GLU A 153 19.54 8.75 -0.36
CA GLU A 153 18.94 8.58 -1.68
C GLU A 153 17.96 9.73 -1.98
N GLU A 154 18.01 10.26 -3.19
CA GLU A 154 17.14 11.40 -3.58
C GLU A 154 15.74 10.91 -3.96
N ALA A 155 14.70 11.35 -3.25
CA ALA A 155 13.31 10.93 -3.51
C ALA A 155 12.83 11.19 -4.95
N LYS A 156 13.32 12.27 -5.55
CA LYS A 156 12.95 12.70 -6.92
C LYS A 156 13.23 11.63 -7.98
N GLN A 157 14.19 10.72 -7.75
CA GLN A 157 14.50 9.64 -8.68
C GLN A 157 13.32 8.66 -8.87
N PHE A 158 12.38 8.60 -7.93
CA PHE A 158 11.21 7.72 -7.97
C PHE A 158 9.93 8.39 -8.50
N HIS A 159 9.98 9.68 -8.86
CA HIS A 159 8.78 10.45 -9.25
C HIS A 159 8.70 10.73 -10.76
N GLY A 160 9.65 10.20 -11.53
CA GLY A 160 9.69 10.35 -12.99
C GLY A 160 8.71 9.42 -13.73
N PHE A 161 8.21 9.89 -14.88
CA PHE A 161 7.35 9.09 -15.78
C PHE A 161 8.16 8.17 -16.71
N LYS A 162 9.40 8.54 -17.03
CA LYS A 162 10.35 7.73 -17.79
C LYS A 162 11.49 7.32 -16.88
N LYS A 163 11.69 6.02 -16.71
CA LYS A 163 12.99 5.44 -16.39
C LYS A 163 13.56 4.97 -17.73
N ASP A 164 14.77 5.38 -18.04
CA ASP A 164 15.54 5.02 -19.23
C ASP A 164 15.75 3.51 -19.37
#